data_AF-A0A7K3S682-F1
#
_entry.id   AF-A0A7K3S682-F1
#
_cell.length_a   1.000
_cell.length_b   1.000
_cell.length_c   1.000
_cell.angle_alpha   90.00
_cell.angle_beta   90.00
_cell.angle_gamma   90.00
#
_symmetry.space_group_name_H-M   'P 1'
#
loop_
_entity.id
_entity.type
_entity.pdbx_description
1 polymer ?
#
loop_
_entity_poly.entity_id
_entity_poly.type
_entity_poly.pdbx_seq_one_letter_code
_entity_poly.pdbx_strand_id
1 'polypeptide(L)' 'MADRHPSSRSYLVGALLARTGDEVAGPALLLAAFTLTGSATGASSLLAAVTVSAAIGGPALGAL' A
#
# COMPACT_ATOMS: atom_id res chain seq x y z
N MET A 1 -36.87 -1.82 13.63
CA MET A 1 -35.89 -2.81 13.13
C MET A 1 -35.37 -2.34 11.77
N ALA A 2 -34.69 -1.20 11.70
CA ALA A 2 -34.25 -0.62 10.41
C ALA A 2 -33.16 0.46 10.55
N ASP A 3 -32.02 0.24 11.21
CA ASP A 3 -30.94 1.27 11.29
C ASP A 3 -29.52 0.67 11.24
N ARG A 4 -29.24 -0.18 10.23
CA ARG A 4 -27.92 -0.83 10.07
C ARG A 4 -27.21 -0.50 8.74
N HIS A 5 -27.62 0.55 8.03
CA HIS A 5 -27.11 0.84 6.68
C HIS A 5 -25.94 1.85 6.54
N PRO A 6 -25.70 2.84 7.43
CA PRO A 6 -24.61 3.80 7.20
C PRO A 6 -23.22 3.17 7.40
N SER A 7 -23.11 2.16 8.27
CA SER A 7 -21.85 1.46 8.55
C SER A 7 -21.42 0.53 7.41
N SER A 8 -22.36 -0.16 6.76
CA SER A 8 -22.02 -1.11 5.68
C SER A 8 -21.53 -0.42 4.42
N ARG A 9 -22.13 0.72 4.04
CA ARG A 9 -21.67 1.50 2.87
C ARG A 9 -20.30 2.11 3.12
N SER A 10 -20.09 2.74 4.27
CA SER A 10 -18.79 3.30 4.63
C SER A 10 -17.70 2.23 4.73
N TYR A 11 -18.04 1.03 5.23
CA TYR A 11 -17.13 -0.11 5.24
C TYR A 11 -16.77 -0.57 3.82
N LEU A 12 -17.75 -0.75 2.93
CA LEU A 12 -17.48 -1.18 1.55
C LEU A 12 -16.67 -0.13 0.77
N VAL A 13 -16.96 1.15 0.96
CA VAL A 13 -16.18 2.24 0.38
C VAL A 13 -14.76 2.23 0.94
N GLY A 14 -14.58 2.08 2.25
CA GLY A 14 -13.26 1.97 2.87
C GLY A 14 -12.47 0.75 2.38
N ALA A 15 -13.12 -0.41 2.26
CA ALA A 15 -12.51 -1.62 1.74
C ALA A 15 -12.12 -1.50 0.26
N LEU A 16 -12.97 -0.86 -0.55
CA LEU A 16 -12.67 -0.56 -1.94
C LEU A 16 -11.48 0.39 -2.03
N LEU A 17 -11.48 1.49 -1.27
CA LEU A 17 -10.39 2.45 -1.24
C LEU A 17 -9.07 1.79 -0.82
N ALA A 18 -9.08 0.98 0.24
CA ALA A 18 -7.91 0.23 0.69
C ALA A 18 -7.38 -0.68 -0.42
N ARG A 19 -8.26 -1.46 -1.06
CA ARG A 19 -7.85 -2.35 -2.14
C ARG A 19 -7.32 -1.59 -3.36
N THR A 20 -8.00 -0.53 -3.77
CA THR A 20 -7.51 0.31 -4.86
C THR A 20 -6.17 0.94 -4.51
N GLY A 21 -5.99 1.33 -3.25
CA GLY A 21 -4.74 1.83 -2.69
C GLY A 21 -3.60 0.83 -2.85
N ASP A 22 -3.83 -0.42 -2.46
CA ASP A 22 -2.82 -1.49 -2.57
C ASP A 22 -2.41 -1.73 -4.03
N GLU A 23 -3.35 -1.71 -4.98
CA GLU A 23 -3.06 -1.88 -6.41
C GLU A 23 -2.29 -0.69 -7.00
N VAL A 24 -2.61 0.55 -6.61
CA VAL A 24 -1.95 1.75 -7.15
C VAL A 24 -0.61 2.07 -6.47
N ALA A 25 -0.37 1.56 -5.27
CA ALA A 25 0.84 1.83 -4.49
C ALA A 25 2.11 1.35 -5.22
N GLY A 26 2.08 0.17 -5.85
CA GLY A 26 3.24 -0.39 -6.55
C GLY A 26 3.77 0.50 -7.69
N PRO A 27 2.94 0.81 -8.71
CA PRO A 27 3.32 1.72 -9.79
C PRO A 27 3.67 3.13 -9.30
N ALA A 28 2.93 3.67 -8.33
CA ALA A 28 3.18 5.00 -7.80
C ALA A 28 4.55 5.09 -7.10
N LEU A 29 4.91 4.08 -6.30
CA LEU A 29 6.22 3.98 -5.66
C LEU A 29 7.34 3.79 -6.68
N LEU A 30 7.13 3.01 -7.74
CA LEU A 30 8.10 2.88 -8.83
C LEU A 30 8.33 4.21 -9.54
N LEU A 31 7.28 4.97 -9.85
CA LEU A 31 7.41 6.29 -10.47
C LEU A 31 8.12 7.27 -9.53
N ALA A 32 7.78 7.28 -8.24
CA ALA A 32 8.48 8.10 -7.25
C ALA A 32 9.97 7.71 -7.11
N ALA A 33 10.29 6.42 -7.10
CA ALA A 33 11.68 5.97 -7.06
C ALA A 33 12.43 6.28 -8.36
N PHE A 34 11.74 6.24 -9.50
CA PHE A 34 12.30 6.63 -10.79
C PHE A 34 12.59 8.13 -10.88
N THR A 35 11.70 9.00 -10.37
CA THR A 35 11.98 10.45 -10.33
C THR A 35 13.15 10.78 -9.41
N LEU A 36 13.35 10.01 -8.33
CA LEU A 36 14.49 10.17 -7.41
C LEU A 36 15.81 9.65 -7.98
N THR A 37 15.79 8.52 -8.69
CA THR A 37 17.02 7.85 -9.16
C THR A 37 17.38 8.15 -10.62
N GLY A 38 16.41 8.57 -11.43
CA GLY A 38 16.57 8.75 -12.88
C GLY A 38 16.81 7.46 -13.67
N SER A 39 16.68 6.28 -13.05
CA SER A 39 16.99 4.99 -13.70
C SER A 39 16.01 3.90 -13.28
N ALA A 40 15.58 3.08 -14.24
CA ALA A 40 14.63 1.98 -14.00
C ALA A 40 15.20 0.92 -13.04
N THR A 41 16.51 0.63 -13.14
CA THR A 41 17.17 -0.33 -12.24
C THR A 41 17.24 0.20 -10.81
N GLY A 42 17.54 1.50 -10.65
CA GLY A 42 17.56 2.16 -9.34
C GLY A 42 16.16 2.23 -8.70
N ALA A 43 15.14 2.52 -9.50
CA ALA A 43 13.76 2.51 -9.05
C ALA A 43 13.32 1.12 -8.56
N SER A 44 13.66 0.08 -9.33
CA SER A 44 13.30 -1.31 -9.01
C SER A 44 14.02 -1.83 -7.76
N SER A 45 15.30 -1.47 -7.59
CA SER A 45 16.06 -1.86 -6.40
C SER A 45 15.53 -1.18 -5.13
N LEU A 46 15.15 0.10 -5.21
CA LEU A 46 14.51 0.80 -4.09
C LEU A 46 13.15 0.19 -3.72
N LEU A 47 12.32 -0.15 -4.71
CA LEU A 47 11.04 -0.82 -4.44
C LEU A 47 11.26 -2.19 -3.76
N ALA A 48 12.24 -2.96 -4.23
CA ALA A 48 12.60 -4.24 -3.62
C ALA A 48 13.06 -4.06 -2.17
N ALA A 49 13.90 -3.04 -1.90
CA ALA A 49 14.37 -2.73 -0.56
C ALA A 49 13.21 -2.35 0.40
N VAL A 50 12.27 -1.53 -0.06
CA VAL A 50 11.07 -1.17 0.72
C VAL A 50 10.21 -2.40 1.01
N THR A 51 10.05 -3.30 0.04
CA THR A 51 9.28 -4.54 0.23
C THR A 51 9.92 -5.45 1.29
N VAL A 52 11.24 -5.60 1.26
CA VAL A 52 11.98 -6.37 2.27
C VAL A 52 11.83 -5.72 3.65
N SER A 53 11.94 -4.39 3.72
CA SER A 53 11.75 -3.64 4.97
C SER A 53 10.34 -3.85 5.55
N ALA A 54 9.30 -3.78 4.71
CA ALA A 54 7.91 -4.03 5.11
C ALA A 54 7.68 -5.48 5.58
N ALA A 55 8.27 -6.47 4.90
CA ALA A 55 8.17 -7.88 5.27
C ALA A 55 8.78 -8.17 6.66
N ILE A 56 9.84 -7.46 7.04
CA ILE A 56 10.45 -7.56 8.37
C ILE A 56 9.67 -6.74 9.41
N GLY A 57 9.17 -5.56 9.02
CA GLY A 57 8.43 -4.66 9.89
C GLY A 57 7.07 -5.19 10.32
N GLY A 58 6.35 -5.92 9.44
CA GLY A 58 5.04 -6.50 9.74
C GLY A 58 5.03 -7.43 10.96
N PRO A 59 5.88 -8.47 11.00
CA PRO A 59 6.04 -9.33 12.17
C PRO A 59 6.50 -8.58 13.42
N ALA A 60 7.42 -7.63 13.26
CA ALA A 60 7.95 -6.85 14.39
C ALA A 60 6.86 -5.99 15.05
N LEU A 61 6.04 -5.31 14.26
CA LEU A 61 4.90 -4.52 14.76
C LEU A 61 3.75 -5.40 15.24
N GLY A 62 3.52 -6.56 14.62
CA GLY A 62 2.47 -7.50 15.03
C GLY A 62 2.77 -8.25 16.33
N ALA A 63 4.02 -8.24 16.78
CA ALA A 63 4.43 -8.79 18.07
C ALA A 63 4.29 -7.79 19.23
N LEU A 64 4.06 -6.50 18.94
CA LEU A 64 3.82 -5.43 19.91
C LEU A 64 2.32 -5.29 20.22
#